data_AF-A0A7C4QLP2-F1
#
_entry.id   AF-A0A7C4QLP2-F1
#
_cell.length_a   1.000
_cell.length_b   1.000
_cell.length_c   1.000
_cell.angle_alpha   90.00
_cell.angle_beta   90.00
_cell.angle_gamma   90.00
#
_symmetry.space_group_name_H-M   'P 1'
#
loop_
_entity.id
_entity.type
_entity.pdbx_description
1 polymer ?
#
loop_
_entity_poly.entity_id
_entity_poly.type
_entity_poly.pdbx_seq_one_letter_code
_entity_poly.pdbx_strand_id
1 'polypeptide(L)'
;MAGVDPNSPPMKKAREWILSQGGVEKARVFTKIWLSMLGEWPWDATPMLPPELVLLPERFPVNLYSFASWARGTILPLAILRVLKPVCPLPPHARIDELFARGRANADLPSPKKSLWGRFFYGVDKALRLYERRPLQSLRRLALKRAEEWIVERQEADGCWGGIQPPWVYSLLALYALGYSLESPVLAKGIAGFERYSIEDECGFRLQSCISPVWDTGLALLALQDAGLPPDHPALIRAGSWLLGEQIFVGGDW
;
A
#
# COMPACT_ATOMS: atom_id res chain seq x y z
N MET A 1 -8.73 6.16 -17.97
CA MET A 1 -9.59 6.39 -16.79
C MET A 1 -9.98 7.86 -16.65
N ALA A 2 -9.05 8.81 -16.54
CA ALA A 2 -9.35 10.25 -16.40
C ALA A 2 -9.82 10.95 -17.71
N GLY A 3 -10.33 10.21 -18.69
CA GLY A 3 -10.83 10.77 -19.97
C GLY A 3 -9.78 11.24 -20.97
N VAL A 4 -8.48 11.07 -20.71
CA VAL A 4 -7.41 11.45 -21.66
C VAL A 4 -7.38 10.53 -22.87
N ASP A 5 -7.36 11.10 -24.08
CA ASP A 5 -7.27 10.34 -25.34
C ASP A 5 -5.99 9.50 -25.39
N PRO A 6 -6.09 8.16 -25.53
CA PRO A 6 -4.93 7.27 -25.68
C PRO A 6 -4.04 7.60 -26.88
N ASN A 7 -4.55 8.32 -27.87
CA ASN A 7 -3.81 8.73 -29.07
C ASN A 7 -3.16 10.11 -28.96
N SER A 8 -3.35 10.82 -27.85
CA SER A 8 -2.65 12.07 -27.58
C SER A 8 -1.13 11.87 -27.52
N PRO A 9 -0.32 12.89 -27.88
CA PRO A 9 1.14 12.75 -27.88
C PRO A 9 1.74 12.26 -26.55
N PRO A 10 1.30 12.74 -25.36
CA PRO A 10 1.82 12.23 -24.08
C PRO A 10 1.50 10.76 -23.84
N MET A 11 0.28 10.32 -24.17
CA MET A 11 -0.14 8.92 -23.98
C MET A 11 0.60 7.96 -24.90
N LYS A 12 0.81 8.35 -26.17
CA LYS A 12 1.63 7.57 -27.11
C LYS A 12 3.06 7.38 -26.61
N LYS A 13 3.70 8.47 -26.16
CA LYS A 13 5.06 8.43 -25.60
C LYS A 13 5.15 7.54 -24.36
N ALA A 14 4.18 7.63 -23.46
CA ALA A 14 4.10 6.77 -22.29
C ALA A 14 3.94 5.29 -22.67
N ARG A 15 3.04 4.97 -23.60
CA ARG A 15 2.82 3.61 -24.10
C ARG A 15 4.08 3.03 -24.74
N GLU A 16 4.73 3.77 -25.63
CA GLU A 16 5.97 3.35 -26.29
C GLU A 16 7.06 3.02 -25.26
N TRP A 17 7.23 3.89 -24.26
CA TRP A 17 8.18 3.64 -23.18
C TRP A 17 7.80 2.40 -22.37
N ILE A 18 6.55 2.25 -21.94
CA ILE A 18 6.08 1.08 -21.18
C ILE A 18 6.35 -0.22 -21.96
N LEU A 19 6.03 -0.25 -23.25
CA LEU A 19 6.27 -1.41 -24.10
C LEU A 19 7.76 -1.69 -24.28
N SER A 20 8.60 -0.66 -24.40
CA SER A 20 10.07 -0.82 -24.45
C SER A 20 10.65 -1.45 -23.18
N GLN A 21 9.98 -1.28 -22.03
CA GLN A 21 10.36 -1.89 -20.75
C GLN A 21 9.73 -3.28 -20.54
N GLY A 22 9.00 -3.80 -21.53
CA GLY A 22 8.38 -5.13 -21.49
C GLY A 22 6.95 -5.16 -20.96
N GLY A 23 6.26 -4.02 -20.96
CA GLY A 23 4.81 -3.95 -20.71
C GLY A 23 4.39 -4.25 -19.27
N VAL A 24 3.09 -4.53 -19.11
CA VAL A 24 2.47 -4.89 -17.82
C VAL A 24 3.14 -6.12 -17.20
N GLU A 25 3.61 -7.07 -18.01
CA GLU A 25 4.20 -8.32 -17.54
C GLU A 25 5.49 -8.10 -16.73
N LYS A 26 6.23 -7.02 -17.02
CA LYS A 26 7.45 -6.66 -16.28
C LYS A 26 7.22 -5.71 -15.11
N ALA A 27 5.99 -5.23 -14.92
CA ALA A 27 5.65 -4.37 -13.80
C ALA A 27 5.83 -5.07 -12.45
N ARG A 28 6.14 -4.27 -11.42
CA ARG A 28 6.28 -4.75 -10.03
C ARG A 28 4.96 -5.28 -9.48
N VAL A 29 5.06 -6.06 -8.39
CA VAL A 29 3.91 -6.73 -7.75
C VAL A 29 2.78 -5.78 -7.37
N PHE A 30 3.08 -4.62 -6.77
CA PHE A 30 2.04 -3.65 -6.39
C PHE A 30 1.22 -3.15 -7.58
N THR A 31 1.87 -2.87 -8.70
CA THR A 31 1.18 -2.48 -9.94
C THR A 31 0.24 -3.59 -10.41
N LYS A 32 0.70 -4.85 -10.36
CA LYS A 32 -0.14 -6.01 -10.73
C LYS A 32 -1.30 -6.24 -9.78
N ILE A 33 -1.14 -5.99 -8.48
CA ILE A 33 -2.25 -6.05 -7.51
C ILE A 33 -3.30 -4.98 -7.82
N TRP A 34 -2.89 -3.74 -8.08
CA TRP A 34 -3.80 -2.67 -8.54
C TRP A 34 -4.53 -3.05 -9.83
N LEU A 35 -3.81 -3.55 -10.82
CA LEU A 35 -4.42 -4.03 -12.06
C LEU A 35 -5.34 -5.23 -11.83
N SER A 36 -5.07 -6.09 -10.84
CA SER A 36 -5.95 -7.20 -10.49
C SER A 36 -7.27 -6.73 -9.89
N MET A 37 -7.22 -5.72 -9.01
CA MET A 37 -8.42 -5.06 -8.48
C MET A 37 -9.23 -4.37 -9.58
N LEU A 38 -8.60 -3.97 -10.69
CA LEU A 38 -9.26 -3.36 -11.85
C LEU A 38 -9.68 -4.36 -12.94
N GLY A 39 -9.44 -5.66 -12.74
CA GLY A 39 -9.75 -6.71 -13.72
C GLY A 39 -8.77 -6.81 -14.89
N GLU A 40 -7.65 -6.08 -14.84
CA GLU A 40 -6.65 -5.98 -15.90
C GLU A 40 -5.48 -6.95 -15.72
N TRP A 41 -5.38 -7.66 -14.59
CA TRP A 41 -4.38 -8.71 -14.36
C TRP A 41 -5.02 -9.86 -13.54
N PRO A 42 -4.69 -11.13 -13.79
CA PRO A 42 -5.28 -12.21 -13.01
C PRO A 42 -4.72 -12.21 -11.59
N TRP A 43 -5.61 -12.24 -10.59
CA TRP A 43 -5.25 -12.35 -9.17
C TRP A 43 -4.35 -13.55 -8.89
N ASP A 44 -4.57 -14.67 -9.58
CA ASP A 44 -3.75 -15.87 -9.45
C ASP A 44 -2.33 -15.71 -10.00
N ALA A 45 -2.03 -14.63 -10.72
CA ALA A 45 -0.67 -14.28 -11.13
C ALA A 45 -0.03 -13.22 -10.21
N THR A 46 -0.62 -12.92 -9.06
CA THR A 46 0.02 -12.17 -7.97
C THR A 46 0.57 -13.12 -6.91
N PRO A 47 1.63 -12.75 -6.15
CA PRO A 47 2.15 -13.56 -5.07
C PRO A 47 1.07 -13.91 -4.04
N MET A 48 1.16 -15.11 -3.45
CA MET A 48 0.25 -15.50 -2.38
C MET A 48 0.70 -14.88 -1.05
N LEU A 49 -0.21 -14.18 -0.39
CA LEU A 49 -0.04 -13.61 0.94
C LEU A 49 -1.10 -14.22 1.86
N PRO A 50 -0.76 -15.20 2.72
CA PRO A 50 -1.74 -15.86 3.57
C PRO A 50 -2.10 -14.95 4.76
N PRO A 51 -3.40 -14.66 5.01
CA PRO A 51 -3.79 -13.91 6.20
C PRO A 51 -3.41 -14.65 7.50
N GLU A 52 -3.22 -15.97 7.45
CA GLU A 52 -2.80 -16.79 8.60
C GLU A 52 -1.47 -16.35 9.22
N LEU A 53 -0.67 -15.52 8.53
CA LEU A 53 0.52 -14.87 9.09
C LEU A 53 0.23 -14.12 10.39
N VAL A 54 -0.97 -13.53 10.54
CA VAL A 54 -1.39 -12.81 11.76
C VAL A 54 -1.51 -13.73 12.99
N LEU A 55 -1.64 -15.04 12.78
CA LEU A 55 -1.79 -16.03 13.85
C LEU A 55 -0.44 -16.61 14.31
N LEU A 56 0.65 -16.33 13.59
CA LEU A 56 1.96 -16.85 13.94
C LEU A 56 2.52 -16.11 15.17
N PRO A 57 3.08 -16.83 16.16
CA PRO A 57 3.67 -16.20 17.33
C PRO A 57 4.98 -15.49 16.97
N GLU A 58 5.36 -14.47 17.74
CA GLU A 58 6.58 -13.67 17.52
C GLU A 58 7.88 -14.48 17.57
N ARG A 59 7.89 -15.63 18.25
CA ARG A 59 9.03 -16.56 18.26
C ARG A 59 9.25 -17.30 16.93
N PHE A 60 8.31 -17.22 15.99
CA PHE A 60 8.43 -17.90 14.71
C PHE A 60 9.37 -17.10 13.78
N PRO A 61 10.29 -17.74 13.01
CA PRO A 61 11.32 -17.04 12.24
C PRO A 61 10.80 -16.04 11.19
N VAL A 62 9.58 -16.25 10.68
CA VAL A 62 8.88 -15.33 9.79
C VAL A 62 7.50 -15.09 10.37
N ASN A 63 7.38 -14.08 11.23
CA ASN A 63 6.11 -13.62 11.76
C ASN A 63 5.85 -12.16 11.33
N LEU A 64 4.64 -11.67 11.59
CA LEU A 64 4.23 -10.33 11.18
C LEU A 64 5.15 -9.21 11.74
N TYR A 65 5.64 -9.39 12.97
CA TYR A 65 6.48 -8.42 13.66
C TYR A 65 7.96 -8.49 13.24
N SER A 66 8.37 -9.53 12.51
CA SER A 66 9.68 -9.57 11.85
C SER A 66 9.82 -8.56 10.70
N PHE A 67 8.70 -8.00 10.21
CA PHE A 67 8.70 -7.00 9.16
C PHE A 67 8.77 -5.58 9.73
N ALA A 68 9.44 -4.69 9.00
CA ALA A 68 9.44 -3.25 9.28
C ALA A 68 8.00 -2.70 9.33
N SER A 69 7.77 -1.68 10.15
CA SER A 69 6.44 -1.11 10.43
C SER A 69 5.65 -0.77 9.15
N TRP A 70 6.27 -0.10 8.18
CA TRP A 70 5.63 0.25 6.91
C TRP A 70 5.19 -0.97 6.09
N ALA A 71 5.99 -2.04 6.12
CA ALA A 71 5.70 -3.28 5.42
C ALA A 71 4.61 -4.07 6.16
N ARG A 72 4.69 -4.13 7.49
CA ARG A 72 3.73 -4.78 8.37
C ARG A 72 2.31 -4.27 8.13
N GLY A 73 2.12 -2.95 8.16
CA GLY A 73 0.82 -2.32 7.88
C GLY A 73 0.30 -2.57 6.46
N THR A 74 1.17 -2.93 5.51
CA THR A 74 0.78 -3.21 4.12
C THR A 74 0.45 -4.68 3.90
N ILE A 75 1.12 -5.60 4.60
CA ILE A 75 1.01 -7.05 4.37
C ILE A 75 -0.38 -7.57 4.70
N LEU A 76 -0.96 -7.19 5.85
CA LEU A 76 -2.26 -7.73 6.26
C LEU A 76 -3.43 -7.27 5.39
N PRO A 77 -3.57 -5.97 5.04
CA PRO A 77 -4.60 -5.55 4.10
C PRO A 77 -4.47 -6.26 2.74
N LEU A 78 -3.24 -6.41 2.24
CA LEU A 78 -3.00 -7.14 1.00
C LEU A 78 -3.32 -8.64 1.12
N ALA A 79 -3.09 -9.27 2.26
CA ALA A 79 -3.45 -10.66 2.49
C ALA A 79 -4.98 -10.85 2.45
N ILE A 80 -5.75 -9.92 3.04
CA ILE A 80 -7.22 -9.90 2.94
C ILE A 80 -7.65 -9.74 1.49
N LEU A 81 -7.16 -8.71 0.78
CA LEU A 81 -7.48 -8.47 -0.63
C LEU A 81 -7.11 -9.65 -1.52
N ARG A 82 -6.00 -10.33 -1.22
CA ARG A 82 -5.54 -11.49 -1.98
C ARG A 82 -6.45 -12.71 -1.83
N VAL A 83 -7.12 -12.86 -0.70
CA VAL A 83 -8.12 -13.91 -0.46
C VAL A 83 -9.46 -13.54 -1.08
N LEU A 84 -9.92 -12.30 -0.88
CA LEU A 84 -11.22 -11.83 -1.37
C LEU A 84 -11.23 -11.62 -2.89
N LYS A 85 -10.07 -11.30 -3.48
CA LYS A 85 -9.87 -11.03 -4.91
C LYS A 85 -10.92 -10.07 -5.49
N PRO A 86 -11.18 -8.90 -4.86
CA PRO A 86 -12.20 -7.99 -5.37
C PRO A 86 -11.82 -7.51 -6.77
N VAL A 87 -12.84 -7.27 -7.60
CA VAL A 87 -12.67 -6.74 -8.96
C VAL A 87 -13.70 -5.64 -9.20
N CYS A 88 -13.21 -4.44 -9.48
CA CYS A 88 -13.96 -3.31 -10.01
C CYS A 88 -13.54 -3.13 -11.48
N PRO A 89 -14.25 -3.76 -12.43
CA PRO A 89 -13.79 -3.81 -13.82
C PRO A 89 -13.78 -2.42 -14.46
N LEU A 90 -12.72 -2.13 -15.22
CA LEU A 90 -12.66 -0.90 -16.00
C LEU A 90 -13.71 -0.89 -17.12
N PRO A 91 -14.28 0.28 -17.45
CA PRO A 91 -15.14 0.40 -18.63
C PRO A 91 -14.34 0.10 -19.91
N PRO A 92 -14.99 -0.37 -20.99
CA PRO A 92 -14.28 -0.81 -22.21
C PRO A 92 -13.28 0.19 -22.79
N HIS A 93 -13.58 1.49 -22.74
CA HIS A 93 -12.71 2.55 -23.26
C HIS A 93 -11.47 2.84 -22.40
N ALA A 94 -11.40 2.31 -21.18
CA ALA A 94 -10.30 2.55 -20.24
C ALA A 94 -9.43 1.30 -19.99
N ARG A 95 -9.74 0.19 -20.68
CA ARG A 95 -8.94 -1.05 -20.69
C ARG A 95 -7.55 -0.75 -21.23
N ILE A 96 -6.56 -1.54 -20.81
CA ILE A 96 -5.14 -1.28 -21.09
C ILE A 96 -4.49 -2.37 -21.96
N ASP A 97 -5.24 -2.96 -22.88
CA ASP A 97 -4.77 -4.03 -23.77
C ASP A 97 -3.55 -3.61 -24.61
N GLU A 98 -3.43 -2.32 -24.91
CA GLU A 98 -2.31 -1.70 -25.61
C GLU A 98 -0.99 -1.69 -24.82
N LEU A 99 -1.01 -2.05 -23.53
CA LEU A 99 0.17 -2.12 -22.68
C LEU A 99 0.74 -3.56 -22.54
N PHE A 100 0.16 -4.54 -23.23
CA PHE A 100 0.65 -5.92 -23.28
C PHE A 100 1.49 -6.14 -24.54
N ALA A 101 2.79 -6.39 -24.38
CA ALA A 101 3.73 -6.42 -25.51
C ALA A 101 3.41 -7.49 -26.57
N ARG A 102 2.76 -8.58 -26.18
CA ARG A 102 2.33 -9.69 -27.07
C ARG A 102 0.82 -9.87 -27.13
N GLY A 103 0.07 -8.87 -26.67
CA GLY A 103 -1.36 -8.95 -26.42
C GLY A 103 -1.68 -9.72 -25.13
N ARG A 104 -2.77 -9.33 -24.47
CA ARG A 104 -3.18 -9.86 -23.15
C ARG A 104 -3.27 -11.39 -23.09
N ALA A 105 -3.77 -12.02 -24.15
CA ALA A 105 -3.94 -13.47 -24.21
C ALA A 105 -2.59 -14.23 -24.12
N ASN A 106 -1.50 -13.60 -24.51
CA ASN A 106 -0.15 -14.16 -24.49
C ASN A 106 0.72 -13.57 -23.37
N ALA A 107 0.10 -13.00 -22.34
CA ALA A 107 0.83 -12.39 -21.23
C ALA A 107 1.69 -13.42 -20.49
N ASP A 108 2.98 -13.11 -20.34
CA ASP A 108 3.93 -13.92 -19.58
C ASP A 108 3.59 -13.85 -18.08
N LEU A 109 2.94 -14.90 -17.57
CA LEU A 109 2.66 -15.04 -16.15
C LEU A 109 3.94 -15.38 -15.36
N PRO A 110 3.97 -15.09 -14.04
CA PRO A 110 5.17 -15.30 -13.23
C PRO A 110 5.69 -16.75 -13.33
N SER A 111 6.96 -16.88 -13.70
CA SER A 111 7.68 -18.14 -13.83
C SER A 111 8.80 -18.25 -12.79
N PRO A 112 9.31 -19.46 -12.51
CA PRO A 112 10.36 -19.66 -11.51
C PRO A 112 11.59 -18.80 -11.79
N LYS A 113 12.10 -18.10 -10.78
CA LYS A 113 13.33 -17.30 -10.91
C LYS A 113 14.58 -18.20 -10.91
N LYS A 114 15.63 -17.82 -11.66
CA LYS A 114 16.88 -18.58 -11.81
C LYS A 114 17.73 -18.68 -10.53
N SER A 115 17.59 -17.71 -9.60
CA SER A 115 18.35 -17.68 -8.33
C SER A 115 17.89 -18.76 -7.34
N LEU A 116 18.81 -19.29 -6.52
CA LEU A 116 18.51 -20.25 -5.45
C LEU A 116 17.42 -19.75 -4.49
N TRP A 117 17.55 -18.51 -4.02
CA TRP A 117 16.51 -17.84 -3.21
C TRP A 117 15.23 -17.64 -4.00
N GLY A 118 15.35 -17.31 -5.29
CA GLY A 118 14.21 -17.22 -6.20
C GLY A 118 13.42 -18.52 -6.31
N ARG A 119 14.10 -19.67 -6.37
CA ARG A 119 13.48 -21.00 -6.37
C ARG A 119 12.87 -21.35 -5.02
N PHE A 120 13.53 -21.02 -3.92
CA PHE A 120 12.99 -21.24 -2.57
C PHE A 120 11.66 -20.49 -2.38
N PHE A 121 11.65 -19.17 -2.61
CA PHE A 121 10.43 -18.37 -2.50
C PHE A 121 9.36 -18.79 -3.51
N TYR A 122 9.74 -19.21 -4.72
CA TYR A 122 8.80 -19.79 -5.67
C TYR A 122 8.20 -21.11 -5.16
N GLY A 123 9.00 -21.95 -4.52
CA GLY A 123 8.54 -23.19 -3.88
C GLY A 123 7.56 -22.92 -2.74
N VAL A 124 7.87 -21.95 -1.88
CA VAL A 124 6.97 -21.49 -0.80
C VAL A 124 5.67 -20.94 -1.39
N ASP A 125 5.73 -20.06 -2.38
CA ASP A 125 4.56 -19.52 -3.07
C ASP A 125 3.72 -20.64 -3.72
N LYS A 126 4.34 -21.64 -4.33
CA LYS A 126 3.65 -22.82 -4.88
C LYS A 126 2.97 -23.65 -3.81
N ALA A 127 3.61 -23.86 -2.66
CA ALA A 127 3.01 -24.58 -1.53
C ALA A 127 1.82 -23.81 -0.95
N LEU A 128 1.95 -22.49 -0.78
CA LEU A 128 0.87 -21.62 -0.34
C LEU A 128 -0.30 -21.61 -1.33
N ARG A 129 -0.05 -21.60 -2.65
CA ARG A 129 -1.10 -21.74 -3.67
C ARG A 129 -1.80 -23.10 -3.59
N LEU A 130 -1.08 -24.16 -3.26
CA LEU A 130 -1.69 -25.48 -3.09
C LEU A 130 -2.60 -25.49 -1.86
N TYR A 131 -2.16 -24.91 -0.74
CA TYR A 131 -2.99 -24.68 0.44
C TYR A 131 -4.22 -23.83 0.09
N GLU A 132 -4.07 -22.78 -0.73
CA GLU A 132 -5.16 -21.90 -1.15
C GLU A 132 -6.26 -22.60 -1.95
N ARG A 133 -5.98 -23.74 -2.59
CA ARG A 133 -7.02 -24.53 -3.28
C ARG A 133 -8.01 -25.15 -2.30
N ARG A 134 -7.55 -25.47 -1.08
CA ARG A 134 -8.36 -26.11 -0.03
C ARG A 134 -7.86 -25.64 1.36
N PRO A 135 -8.08 -24.38 1.74
CA PRO A 135 -7.62 -23.86 3.00
C PRO A 135 -8.45 -24.45 4.15
N LEU A 136 -7.86 -24.51 5.34
CA LEU A 136 -8.60 -24.85 6.55
C LEU A 136 -9.55 -23.70 6.86
N GLN A 137 -10.84 -23.87 6.56
CA GLN A 137 -11.82 -22.77 6.57
C GLN A 137 -11.98 -22.10 7.93
N SER A 138 -11.90 -22.86 9.02
CA SER A 138 -11.93 -22.30 10.38
C SER A 138 -10.72 -21.40 10.65
N LEU A 139 -9.53 -21.85 10.25
CA LEU A 139 -8.29 -21.09 10.37
C LEU A 139 -8.31 -19.84 9.50
N ARG A 140 -8.79 -19.95 8.25
CA ARG A 140 -8.95 -18.83 7.32
C ARG A 140 -9.87 -17.76 7.87
N ARG A 141 -11.03 -18.14 8.40
CA ARG A 141 -11.99 -17.21 9.00
C ARG A 141 -11.41 -16.52 10.23
N LEU A 142 -10.73 -17.28 11.10
CA LEU A 142 -10.05 -16.72 12.26
C LEU A 142 -8.95 -15.73 11.84
N ALA A 143 -8.14 -16.09 10.84
CA ALA A 143 -7.07 -15.23 10.35
C ALA A 143 -7.60 -13.94 9.73
N LEU A 144 -8.66 -14.00 8.91
CA LEU A 144 -9.29 -12.80 8.35
C LEU A 144 -9.85 -11.89 9.45
N LYS A 145 -10.55 -12.47 10.44
CA LYS A 145 -11.07 -11.71 11.59
C LYS A 145 -9.95 -11.03 12.39
N ARG A 146 -8.86 -11.74 12.67
CA ARG A 146 -7.70 -11.18 13.38
C ARG A 146 -6.98 -10.11 12.56
N ALA A 147 -6.88 -10.29 11.25
CA ALA A 147 -6.29 -9.28 10.37
C ALA A 147 -7.15 -8.01 10.29
N GLU A 148 -8.48 -8.16 10.23
CA GLU A 148 -9.44 -7.06 10.29
C GLU A 148 -9.32 -6.29 11.62
N GLU A 149 -9.40 -6.98 12.76
CA GLU A 149 -9.23 -6.39 14.10
C GLU A 149 -7.89 -5.64 14.20
N TRP A 150 -6.80 -6.26 13.74
CA TRP A 150 -5.46 -5.65 13.74
C TRP A 150 -5.41 -4.34 12.94
N ILE A 151 -6.08 -4.29 11.78
CA ILE A 151 -6.15 -3.09 10.93
C ILE A 151 -6.96 -2.01 11.64
N VAL A 152 -8.15 -2.32 12.14
CA VAL A 152 -9.03 -1.33 12.78
C VAL A 152 -8.39 -0.73 14.03
N GLU A 153 -7.75 -1.56 14.87
CA GLU A 153 -7.06 -1.13 16.09
C GLU A 153 -5.91 -0.16 15.85
N ARG A 154 -5.32 -0.16 14.64
CA ARG A 154 -4.12 0.62 14.29
C ARG A 154 -4.41 1.82 13.39
N GLN A 155 -5.68 2.15 13.20
CA GLN A 155 -6.02 3.42 12.56
C GLN A 155 -5.58 4.59 13.45
N GLU A 156 -4.83 5.52 12.90
CA GLU A 156 -4.31 6.66 13.64
C GLU A 156 -5.37 7.75 13.88
N ALA A 157 -5.00 8.72 14.71
CA ALA A 157 -5.88 9.83 15.10
C ALA A 157 -6.34 10.66 13.89
N ASP A 158 -5.52 10.79 12.85
CA ASP A 158 -5.85 11.49 11.60
C ASP A 158 -6.54 10.60 10.55
N GLY A 159 -6.83 9.34 10.89
CA GLY A 159 -7.50 8.38 10.03
C GLY A 159 -6.57 7.55 9.14
N CYS A 160 -5.26 7.83 9.15
CA CYS A 160 -4.29 7.10 8.36
C CYS A 160 -3.88 5.76 9.00
N TRP A 161 -2.99 5.04 8.31
CA TRP A 161 -2.25 3.93 8.87
C TRP A 161 -0.75 4.18 8.66
N GLY A 162 0.01 4.39 9.73
CA GLY A 162 1.45 4.56 9.70
C GLY A 162 1.94 5.86 9.05
N GLY A 163 1.07 6.85 8.84
CA GLY A 163 1.39 8.12 8.18
C GLY A 163 1.83 8.00 6.71
N ILE A 164 1.53 6.87 6.05
CA ILE A 164 2.03 6.57 4.70
C ILE A 164 0.96 5.97 3.77
N GLN A 165 1.07 6.26 2.47
CA GLN A 165 0.05 5.91 1.47
C GLN A 165 -0.24 4.40 1.32
N PRO A 166 0.75 3.49 1.23
CA PRO A 166 0.46 2.09 0.92
C PRO A 166 -0.43 1.36 1.95
N PRO A 167 -0.06 1.28 3.25
CA PRO A 167 -0.90 0.61 4.24
C PRO A 167 -2.26 1.30 4.38
N TRP A 168 -2.31 2.63 4.26
CA TRP A 168 -3.56 3.38 4.33
C TRP A 168 -4.54 2.98 3.24
N VAL A 169 -4.16 3.10 1.97
CA VAL A 169 -5.07 2.81 0.86
C VAL A 169 -5.44 1.33 0.84
N TYR A 170 -4.51 0.42 1.12
CA TYR A 170 -4.85 -1.00 1.16
C TYR A 170 -5.75 -1.36 2.35
N SER A 171 -5.60 -0.73 3.52
CA SER A 171 -6.51 -0.92 4.66
C SER A 171 -7.93 -0.50 4.30
N LEU A 172 -8.12 0.68 3.68
CA LEU A 172 -9.43 1.13 3.22
C LEU A 172 -10.06 0.14 2.23
N LEU A 173 -9.29 -0.30 1.23
CA LEU A 173 -9.76 -1.26 0.24
C LEU A 173 -10.09 -2.62 0.87
N ALA A 174 -9.29 -3.09 1.83
CA ALA A 174 -9.53 -4.35 2.52
C ALA A 174 -10.80 -4.31 3.37
N LEU A 175 -11.00 -3.24 4.15
CA LEU A 175 -12.20 -3.06 4.97
C LEU A 175 -13.45 -2.91 4.10
N TYR A 176 -13.36 -2.15 3.01
CA TYR A 176 -14.46 -2.04 2.05
C TYR A 176 -14.80 -3.40 1.42
N ALA A 177 -13.78 -4.19 1.02
CA ALA A 177 -13.98 -5.54 0.49
C ALA A 177 -14.55 -6.52 1.52
N LEU A 178 -14.32 -6.30 2.82
CA LEU A 178 -14.96 -7.05 3.92
C LEU A 178 -16.42 -6.64 4.17
N GLY A 179 -16.91 -5.59 3.51
CA GLY A 179 -18.32 -5.16 3.57
C GLY A 179 -18.58 -3.93 4.45
N TYR A 180 -17.54 -3.22 4.90
CA TYR A 180 -17.72 -1.94 5.60
C TYR A 180 -18.32 -0.91 4.63
N SER A 181 -19.34 -0.18 5.07
CA SER A 181 -19.88 0.94 4.28
C SER A 181 -18.96 2.17 4.37
N LEU A 182 -18.99 3.04 3.37
CA LEU A 182 -18.17 4.24 3.32
C LEU A 182 -18.48 5.22 4.47
N GLU A 183 -19.67 5.11 5.04
CA GLU A 183 -20.15 5.86 6.19
C GLU A 183 -19.71 5.25 7.54
N SER A 184 -19.14 4.05 7.55
CA SER A 184 -18.58 3.47 8.77
C SER A 184 -17.49 4.39 9.34
N PRO A 185 -17.41 4.57 10.68
CA PRO A 185 -16.47 5.52 11.27
C PRO A 185 -15.02 5.34 10.81
N VAL A 186 -14.57 4.08 10.65
CA VAL A 186 -13.20 3.77 10.23
C VAL A 186 -12.94 4.15 8.77
N LEU A 187 -13.86 3.84 7.83
CA LEU A 187 -13.69 4.22 6.43
C LEU A 187 -13.88 5.72 6.21
N ALA A 188 -14.93 6.31 6.80
CA ALA A 188 -15.22 7.73 6.68
C ALA A 188 -14.04 8.58 7.17
N LYS A 189 -13.50 8.26 8.35
CA LYS A 189 -12.34 8.94 8.91
C LYS A 189 -11.09 8.77 8.04
N GLY A 190 -10.84 7.55 7.56
CA GLY A 190 -9.67 7.29 6.73
C GLY A 190 -9.75 7.91 5.34
N ILE A 191 -10.95 8.10 4.78
CA ILE A 191 -11.13 8.85 3.52
C ILE A 191 -10.92 10.36 3.78
N ALA A 192 -11.51 10.90 4.86
CA ALA A 192 -11.37 12.31 5.21
C ALA A 192 -9.90 12.71 5.46
N GLY A 193 -9.10 11.81 6.03
CA GLY A 193 -7.69 12.09 6.31
C GLY A 193 -6.84 12.39 5.06
N PHE A 194 -7.24 11.97 3.85
CA PHE A 194 -6.51 12.30 2.63
C PHE A 194 -6.43 13.80 2.35
N GLU A 195 -7.38 14.59 2.87
CA GLU A 195 -7.37 16.05 2.74
C GLU A 195 -6.06 16.64 3.29
N ARG A 196 -5.63 16.21 4.49
CA ARG A 196 -4.38 16.66 5.13
C ARG A 196 -3.13 16.28 4.32
N TYR A 197 -3.20 15.20 3.55
CA TYR A 197 -2.08 14.69 2.75
C TYR A 197 -2.11 15.21 1.32
N SER A 198 -3.13 15.98 0.93
CA SER A 198 -3.25 16.56 -0.40
C SER A 198 -2.62 17.93 -0.49
N ILE A 199 -2.00 18.20 -1.65
CA ILE A 199 -1.55 19.54 -2.05
C ILE A 199 -2.31 19.88 -3.32
N GLU A 200 -3.02 21.00 -3.31
CA GLU A 200 -3.67 21.57 -4.48
C GLU A 200 -3.10 22.97 -4.73
N ASP A 201 -2.53 23.16 -5.92
CA ASP A 201 -1.95 24.42 -6.36
C ASP A 201 -2.10 24.60 -7.87
N GLU A 202 -1.43 25.62 -8.44
CA GLU A 202 -1.44 25.92 -9.88
C GLU A 202 -0.97 24.75 -10.76
N CYS A 203 -0.20 23.80 -10.19
CA CYS A 203 0.28 22.61 -10.88
C CYS A 203 -0.68 21.39 -10.73
N GLY A 204 -1.80 21.56 -10.04
CA GLY A 204 -2.87 20.56 -9.87
C GLY A 204 -2.87 19.87 -8.50
N PHE A 205 -3.63 18.78 -8.40
CA PHE A 205 -3.82 18.02 -7.17
C PHE A 205 -2.82 16.87 -7.04
N ARG A 206 -2.12 16.78 -5.91
CA ARG A 206 -1.13 15.73 -5.62
C ARG A 206 -1.34 15.19 -4.22
N LEU A 207 -1.40 13.87 -4.09
CA LEU A 207 -1.39 13.19 -2.80
C LEU A 207 0.05 12.90 -2.37
N GLN A 208 0.42 13.37 -1.19
CA GLN A 208 1.73 13.10 -0.60
C GLN A 208 1.83 11.65 -0.14
N SER A 209 3.00 11.02 -0.34
CA SER A 209 3.23 9.64 0.11
C SER A 209 3.30 9.54 1.64
N CYS A 210 3.74 10.61 2.28
CA CYS A 210 3.87 10.85 3.72
C CYS A 210 4.01 12.37 3.94
N ILE A 211 3.80 12.86 5.17
CA ILE A 211 4.11 14.25 5.55
C ILE A 211 5.29 14.28 6.54
N SER A 212 6.10 15.34 6.51
CA SER A 212 7.33 15.45 7.31
C SER A 212 7.39 16.60 8.32
N PRO A 213 6.28 17.09 8.92
CA PRO A 213 6.31 18.34 9.70
C PRO A 213 7.26 18.29 10.91
N VAL A 214 7.32 17.15 11.63
CA VAL A 214 8.22 16.99 12.79
C VAL A 214 9.68 16.96 12.34
N TRP A 215 9.96 16.23 11.27
CA TRP A 215 11.30 16.14 10.69
C TRP A 215 11.80 17.49 10.20
N ASP A 216 10.99 18.19 9.41
CA ASP A 216 11.32 19.48 8.81
C ASP A 216 11.51 20.56 9.87
N THR A 217 10.65 20.57 10.91
CA THR A 217 10.77 21.53 12.03
C THR A 217 12.02 21.28 12.86
N GLY A 218 12.36 20.02 13.16
CA GLY A 218 13.56 19.68 13.90
C GLY A 218 14.84 20.09 13.15
N LEU A 219 14.92 19.79 11.86
CA LEU A 219 16.06 20.20 11.03
C LEU A 219 16.16 21.72 10.87
N ALA A 220 15.04 22.42 10.69
CA ALA A 220 15.03 23.87 10.60
C ALA A 220 15.50 24.53 11.91
N LEU A 221 15.11 23.99 13.06
CA LEU A 221 15.55 24.47 14.37
C LEU A 221 17.07 24.37 14.51
N LEU A 222 17.66 23.22 14.18
CA LEU A 222 19.11 23.01 14.21
C LEU A 222 19.85 23.96 13.26
N ALA A 223 19.40 24.06 12.01
CA ALA A 223 20.03 24.91 11.00
C ALA A 223 20.01 26.40 11.39
N LEU A 224 18.92 26.87 12.00
CA LEU A 224 18.80 28.24 12.46
C LEU A 224 19.70 28.54 13.67
N GLN A 225 19.84 27.59 14.60
CA GLN A 225 20.80 27.71 15.70
C GLN A 225 22.24 27.75 15.19
N ASP A 226 22.61 26.87 14.25
CA ASP A 226 23.94 26.85 13.63
C ASP A 226 24.23 28.15 12.84
N ALA A 227 23.20 28.79 12.28
CA ALA A 227 23.32 30.10 11.64
C ALA A 227 23.46 31.27 12.63
N GLY A 228 23.44 31.01 13.93
CA GLY A 228 23.70 31.99 14.99
C GLY A 228 22.44 32.66 15.57
N LEU A 229 21.24 32.13 15.32
CA LEU A 229 20.05 32.64 16.04
C LEU A 229 20.19 32.32 17.54
N PRO A 230 19.91 33.29 18.43
CA PRO A 230 20.03 33.05 19.86
C PRO A 230 18.96 32.04 20.32
N PRO A 231 19.23 31.18 21.31
CA PRO A 231 18.31 30.12 21.74
C PRO A 231 16.92 30.60 22.20
N ASP A 232 16.83 31.84 22.67
CA ASP A 232 15.59 32.51 23.10
C ASP A 232 14.85 33.24 21.97
N HIS A 233 15.34 33.12 20.73
CA HIS A 233 14.70 33.73 19.56
C HIS A 233 13.24 33.25 19.46
N PRO A 234 12.25 34.15 19.28
CA PRO A 234 10.83 33.79 19.33
C PRO A 234 10.41 32.66 18.37
N ALA A 235 11.06 32.56 17.20
CA ALA A 235 10.79 31.47 16.26
C ALA A 235 11.27 30.10 16.78
N LEU A 236 12.42 30.04 17.45
CA LEU A 236 12.96 28.80 18.02
C LEU A 236 12.12 28.35 19.22
N ILE A 237 11.68 29.29 20.06
CA ILE A 237 10.76 28.99 21.17
C ILE A 237 9.43 28.43 20.64
N ARG A 238 8.84 29.03 19.60
CA ARG A 238 7.61 28.49 19.00
C ARG A 238 7.81 27.09 18.42
N ALA A 239 8.90 26.86 17.68
CA ALA A 239 9.22 25.55 17.13
C ALA A 239 9.42 24.50 18.23
N GLY A 240 10.16 24.85 19.29
CA GLY A 240 10.37 23.98 20.45
C GLY A 240 9.07 23.65 21.18
N SER A 241 8.23 24.65 21.45
CA SER A 241 6.91 24.44 22.07
C SER A 241 5.99 23.57 21.21
N TRP A 242 6.01 23.74 19.88
CA TRP A 242 5.27 22.88 18.97
C TRP A 242 5.79 21.44 19.02
N LEU A 243 7.11 21.22 18.93
CA LEU A 243 7.71 19.88 19.03
C LEU A 243 7.38 19.17 20.34
N LEU A 244 7.33 19.90 21.46
CA LEU A 244 6.89 19.34 22.75
C LEU A 244 5.43 18.89 22.70
N GLY A 245 4.57 19.59 21.95
CA GLY A 245 3.18 19.21 21.73
C GLY A 245 3.00 17.97 20.85
N GLU A 246 3.98 17.66 19.98
CA GLU A 246 3.96 16.49 19.10
C GLU A 246 4.54 15.22 19.76
N GLN A 247 4.94 15.28 21.04
CA GLN A 247 5.50 14.12 21.75
C GLN A 247 4.45 13.02 21.95
N ILE A 248 4.79 11.79 21.54
CA ILE A 248 3.94 10.61 21.69
C ILE A 248 4.14 9.99 23.08
N PHE A 249 3.05 9.84 23.84
CA PHE A 249 3.04 9.28 25.20
C PHE A 249 2.39 7.89 25.32
N VAL A 250 2.07 7.26 24.19
CA VAL A 250 1.46 5.93 24.13
C VAL A 250 2.44 4.91 23.54
N GLY A 251 2.26 3.64 23.90
CA GLY A 251 3.01 2.55 23.31
C GLY A 251 2.63 2.32 21.85
N GLY A 252 3.59 1.83 21.08
CA GLY A 252 3.36 1.40 19.70
C GLY A 252 3.77 -0.05 19.51
N ASP A 253 3.89 -0.41 18.25
CA ASP A 253 4.29 -1.73 17.76
C ASP A 253 5.82 -1.99 17.90
N TRP A 254 6.51 -1.20 18.75
CA TRP A 254 7.96 -1.10 18.97
C TRP A 254 8.40 -1.62 20.33
#